data_AF-A0A1E1J671-F1
#
_entry.id   AF-A0A1E1J671-F1
#
_cell.length_a   1.000
_cell.length_b   1.000
_cell.length_c   1.000
_cell.angle_alpha   90.00
_cell.angle_beta   90.00
_cell.angle_gamma   90.00
#
_symmetry.space_group_name_H-M   'P 1'
#
loop_
_entity.id
_entity.type
_entity.pdbx_description
1 polymer ?
#
loop_
_entity_poly.entity_id
_entity_poly.type
_entity_poly.pdbx_seq_one_letter_code
_entity_poly.pdbx_strand_id
1 'polypeptide(L)'
;MTESPPKLTPPPNGSALLRENLFEEKKDDDDGELLKRREPTMLLKGKKLIAPPSDGTKRYTVVFDLDETVVYARDGPLYARAYLKDLFRFIKDDFEVIVWTAGERDYAKCILEEINEDHIIQHLVYRHEKWFREEDYTKDLRQLGRDLNYTLMIENTPDCVRANPQNSIIVEDFEVLPETTEEEGSMPTSPVPTPPPPPAQAADMIPTADEAKDTAALQASS
;
A
#
# COMPACT_ATOMS: atom_id res chain seq x y z
N MET A 1 -4.41 31.70 -10.59
CA MET A 1 -3.88 31.31 -9.26
C MET A 1 -3.41 29.89 -9.42
N THR A 2 -2.12 29.62 -9.29
CA THR A 2 -1.59 28.26 -9.31
C THR A 2 -1.78 27.70 -7.91
N GLU A 3 -2.76 26.82 -7.72
CA GLU A 3 -2.88 26.08 -6.45
C GLU A 3 -1.59 25.29 -6.24
N SER A 4 -1.01 25.41 -5.04
CA SER A 4 0.10 24.57 -4.63
C SER A 4 -0.37 23.12 -4.52
N PRO A 5 0.45 22.13 -4.90
CA PRO A 5 0.06 20.73 -4.79
C PRO A 5 -0.32 20.39 -3.34
N PRO A 6 -1.32 19.50 -3.15
CA PRO A 6 -1.74 19.08 -1.82
C PRO A 6 -0.55 18.48 -1.05
N LYS A 7 -0.41 18.85 0.23
CA LYS A 7 0.60 18.24 1.10
C LYS A 7 0.28 16.77 1.30
N LEU A 8 1.30 15.92 1.28
CA LEU A 8 1.16 14.48 1.50
C LEU A 8 1.44 14.14 2.97
N THR A 9 0.68 13.19 3.52
CA THR A 9 0.97 12.60 4.83
C THR A 9 2.37 11.99 4.83
N PRO A 10 3.07 11.98 5.98
CA PRO A 10 4.31 11.25 6.09
C PRO A 10 4.07 9.76 5.78
N PRO A 11 4.93 9.12 4.98
CA PRO A 11 4.76 7.71 4.65
C PRO A 11 4.86 6.84 5.91
N PRO A 12 4.35 5.59 5.89
CA PRO A 12 4.49 4.62 6.97
C PRO A 12 5.92 4.55 7.52
N ASN A 13 6.06 4.38 8.83
CA ASN A 13 7.36 4.33 9.50
C ASN A 13 8.29 3.29 8.85
N GLY A 14 9.50 3.73 8.47
CA GLY A 14 10.51 2.92 7.80
C GLY A 14 10.51 3.03 6.27
N SER A 15 9.53 3.69 5.67
CA SER A 15 9.53 4.05 4.25
C SER A 15 10.55 5.14 3.95
N ALA A 16 11.08 5.14 2.72
CA ALA A 16 12.10 6.10 2.29
C ALA A 16 11.62 6.88 1.06
N LEU A 17 11.75 8.21 1.10
CA LEU A 17 11.60 9.03 -0.10
C LEU A 17 12.83 8.82 -0.99
N LEU A 18 12.61 8.34 -2.21
CA LEU A 18 13.66 8.10 -3.19
C LEU A 18 13.79 9.30 -4.14
N ARG A 19 12.67 9.91 -4.52
CA ARG A 19 12.65 11.03 -5.46
C ARG A 19 11.45 11.94 -5.22
N GLU A 20 11.65 13.25 -5.25
CA GLU A 20 10.58 14.25 -5.05
C GLU A 20 9.60 14.30 -6.23
N ASN A 21 10.11 14.16 -7.46
CA ASN A 21 9.31 14.13 -8.67
C ASN A 21 9.87 13.10 -9.66
N LEU A 22 9.17 11.97 -9.77
CA LEU A 22 9.51 10.88 -10.67
C LEU A 22 9.41 11.28 -12.15
N PHE A 23 8.55 12.26 -12.47
CA PHE A 23 8.25 12.66 -13.84
C PHE A 23 9.10 13.84 -14.35
N GLU A 24 9.94 14.43 -13.50
CA GLU A 24 10.95 15.38 -13.96
C GLU A 24 12.09 14.63 -14.66
N GLU A 25 12.58 15.13 -15.79
CA GLU A 25 13.70 14.51 -16.50
C GLU A 25 15.00 14.64 -15.68
N LYS A 26 15.68 13.52 -15.44
CA LYS A 26 17.10 13.54 -15.04
C LYS A 26 17.88 14.10 -16.24
N LYS A 27 18.70 15.14 -16.03
CA LYS A 27 19.75 15.51 -17.00
C LYS A 27 20.87 14.47 -16.87
N ASP A 28 20.82 13.42 -17.68
CA ASP A 28 21.84 12.38 -17.66
C ASP A 28 22.96 12.68 -18.68
N ASP A 29 24.21 12.64 -18.21
CA ASP A 29 25.46 12.89 -18.95
C ASP A 29 26.17 11.59 -19.42
N ASP A 30 25.50 10.42 -19.47
CA ASP A 30 26.14 9.19 -19.97
C ASP A 30 25.18 8.22 -20.70
N ASP A 31 25.11 8.39 -22.01
CA ASP A 31 24.15 7.74 -22.91
C ASP A 31 24.47 6.25 -23.17
N GLY A 32 25.71 5.82 -22.90
CA GLY A 32 26.27 4.56 -23.40
C GLY A 32 25.88 3.33 -22.58
N GLU A 33 25.78 3.44 -21.26
CA GLU A 33 25.41 2.32 -20.38
C GLU A 33 23.90 2.09 -20.29
N LEU A 34 23.12 3.17 -20.34
CA LEU A 34 21.66 3.15 -20.24
C LEU A 34 21.00 2.40 -21.40
N LEU A 35 21.59 2.44 -22.60
CA LEU A 35 21.08 1.75 -23.79
C LEU A 35 21.13 0.21 -23.68
N LYS A 36 22.05 -0.37 -22.91
CA LYS A 36 22.12 -1.85 -22.72
C LYS A 36 21.06 -2.37 -21.74
N ARG A 37 20.58 -1.53 -20.82
CA ARG A 37 19.48 -1.85 -19.88
C ARG A 37 18.09 -1.76 -20.54
N ARG A 38 18.03 -1.54 -21.87
CA ARG A 38 16.78 -1.23 -22.56
C ARG A 38 16.01 -2.43 -23.08
N GLU A 39 16.65 -3.56 -23.30
CA GLU A 39 15.96 -4.77 -23.76
C GLU A 39 15.28 -5.48 -22.59
N PRO A 40 14.09 -6.10 -22.80
CA PRO A 40 13.52 -6.99 -21.80
C PRO A 40 14.58 -8.01 -21.43
N THR A 41 14.90 -8.09 -20.14
CA THR A 41 15.93 -9.02 -19.69
C THR A 41 15.54 -10.46 -20.04
N MET A 42 14.26 -10.78 -20.22
CA MET A 42 13.79 -12.10 -20.64
C MET A 42 13.49 -12.23 -22.13
N LEU A 43 13.89 -13.36 -22.72
CA LEU A 43 13.68 -13.69 -24.12
C LEU A 43 12.47 -14.62 -24.30
N LEU A 44 11.78 -14.50 -25.43
CA LEU A 44 10.68 -15.39 -25.80
C LEU A 44 11.22 -16.61 -26.57
N LYS A 45 10.93 -17.82 -26.10
CA LYS A 45 11.14 -19.06 -26.85
C LYS A 45 9.82 -19.86 -26.92
N GLY A 46 9.13 -19.72 -28.06
CA GLY A 46 7.80 -20.30 -28.24
C GLY A 46 6.75 -19.57 -27.40
N LYS A 47 6.01 -20.30 -26.55
CA LYS A 47 5.04 -19.72 -25.60
C LYS A 47 5.60 -19.50 -24.19
N LYS A 48 6.90 -19.73 -23.99
CA LYS A 48 7.57 -19.61 -22.71
C LYS A 48 8.65 -18.56 -22.80
N LEU A 49 8.88 -17.90 -21.68
CA LEU A 49 10.05 -17.07 -21.50
C LEU A 49 11.19 -17.87 -20.98
N ILE A 50 12.34 -17.39 -21.38
CA ILE A 50 13.61 -17.86 -20.93
C ILE A 50 14.35 -16.60 -20.54
N ALA A 51 14.45 -16.38 -19.23
CA ALA A 51 15.45 -15.44 -18.76
C ALA A 51 16.85 -15.92 -19.18
N PRO A 52 17.81 -15.01 -19.34
CA PRO A 52 19.20 -15.30 -19.56
C PRO A 52 19.66 -16.38 -18.59
N PRO A 53 20.62 -17.22 -18.99
CA PRO A 53 21.19 -18.22 -18.10
C PRO A 53 21.58 -17.55 -16.79
N SER A 54 20.94 -17.96 -15.68
CA SER A 54 21.40 -17.57 -14.36
C SER A 54 22.67 -18.38 -14.04
N ASP A 55 23.48 -17.88 -13.12
CA ASP A 55 24.69 -18.57 -12.64
C ASP A 55 24.40 -19.89 -11.89
N GLY A 56 23.12 -20.26 -11.74
CA GLY A 56 22.67 -21.49 -11.09
C GLY A 56 22.89 -21.50 -9.57
N THR A 57 23.30 -20.38 -8.97
CA THR A 57 23.59 -20.29 -7.53
C THR A 57 22.33 -20.11 -6.69
N LYS A 58 21.32 -19.44 -7.26
CA LYS A 58 20.07 -19.09 -6.59
C LYS A 58 19.10 -20.27 -6.61
N ARG A 59 18.49 -20.55 -5.45
CA ARG A 59 17.63 -21.73 -5.24
C ARG A 59 16.14 -21.45 -5.45
N TYR A 60 15.72 -20.23 -5.20
CA TYR A 60 14.31 -19.81 -5.28
C TYR A 60 14.15 -18.63 -6.24
N THR A 61 12.94 -18.44 -6.77
CA THR A 61 12.56 -17.24 -7.52
C THR A 61 11.48 -16.50 -6.76
N VAL A 62 11.63 -15.19 -6.61
CA VAL A 62 10.59 -14.30 -6.08
C VAL A 62 10.28 -13.22 -7.10
N VAL A 63 8.99 -12.99 -7.31
CA VAL A 63 8.46 -11.97 -8.21
C VAL A 63 7.78 -10.90 -7.38
N PHE A 64 8.18 -9.65 -7.55
CA PHE A 64 7.51 -8.51 -6.93
C PHE A 64 6.71 -7.75 -7.98
N ASP A 65 5.46 -7.44 -7.69
CA ASP A 65 4.83 -6.28 -8.30
C ASP A 65 5.50 -4.97 -7.83
N LEU A 66 5.26 -3.88 -8.56
CA LEU A 66 5.91 -2.58 -8.34
C LEU A 66 5.02 -1.63 -7.54
N ASP A 67 3.98 -1.13 -8.18
CA ASP A 67 3.10 -0.06 -7.72
C ASP A 67 2.22 -0.55 -6.59
N GLU A 68 2.15 0.20 -5.48
CA GLU A 68 1.43 -0.19 -4.25
C GLU A 68 1.92 -1.50 -3.60
N THR A 69 2.93 -2.16 -4.18
CA THR A 69 3.53 -3.37 -3.61
C THR A 69 4.88 -3.07 -2.97
N VAL A 70 5.87 -2.58 -3.73
CA VAL A 70 7.21 -2.22 -3.21
C VAL A 70 7.45 -0.71 -3.22
N VAL A 71 6.71 0.05 -4.03
CA VAL A 71 6.82 1.50 -4.10
C VAL A 71 5.46 2.18 -4.16
N TYR A 72 5.43 3.46 -3.81
CA TYR A 72 4.32 4.37 -4.11
C TYR A 72 4.85 5.42 -5.09
N ALA A 73 4.17 5.61 -6.21
CA ALA A 73 4.61 6.50 -7.29
C ALA A 73 3.40 7.05 -8.07
N ARG A 74 2.63 7.94 -7.44
CA ARG A 74 1.46 8.58 -8.07
C ARG A 74 1.72 10.00 -8.53
N ASP A 75 1.55 11.00 -7.68
CA ASP A 75 1.51 12.42 -8.07
C ASP A 75 2.81 13.19 -7.81
N GLY A 76 3.95 12.57 -8.13
CA GLY A 76 5.28 13.20 -8.01
C GLY A 76 6.25 12.35 -7.22
N PRO A 77 6.12 12.24 -5.88
CA PRO A 77 7.15 11.58 -5.10
C PRO A 77 7.12 10.07 -5.26
N LEU A 78 8.32 9.50 -5.36
CA LEU A 78 8.58 8.08 -5.32
C LEU A 78 9.01 7.71 -3.89
N TYR A 79 8.21 6.89 -3.23
CA TYR A 79 8.56 6.30 -1.93
C TYR A 79 8.83 4.80 -2.10
N ALA A 80 9.88 4.30 -1.44
CA ALA A 80 10.05 2.88 -1.18
C ALA A 80 9.22 2.46 0.04
N ARG A 81 8.56 1.30 -0.07
CA ARG A 81 7.87 0.66 1.05
C ARG A 81 8.86 0.37 2.17
N ALA A 82 8.38 0.48 3.40
CA ALA A 82 9.20 0.28 4.58
C ALA A 82 10.01 -1.03 4.52
N TYR A 83 11.30 -0.93 4.87
CA TYR A 83 12.26 -2.04 4.93
C TYR A 83 12.58 -2.73 3.58
N LEU A 84 12.20 -2.16 2.43
CA LEU A 84 12.45 -2.76 1.11
C LEU A 84 13.93 -3.08 0.88
N LYS A 85 14.82 -2.14 1.22
CA LYS A 85 16.27 -2.30 1.04
C LYS A 85 16.83 -3.45 1.90
N ASP A 86 16.36 -3.57 3.13
CA ASP A 86 16.79 -4.63 4.04
C ASP A 86 16.26 -6.00 3.58
N LEU A 87 15.01 -6.05 3.11
CA LEU A 87 14.42 -7.25 2.52
C LEU A 87 15.24 -7.74 1.32
N PHE A 88 15.53 -6.86 0.36
CA PHE A 88 16.32 -7.22 -0.82
C PHE A 88 17.70 -7.74 -0.44
N ARG A 89 18.39 -7.08 0.49
CA ARG A 89 19.70 -7.52 0.98
C ARG A 89 19.65 -8.87 1.68
N PHE A 90 18.57 -9.15 2.41
CA PHE A 90 18.37 -10.42 3.10
C PHE A 90 18.16 -11.58 2.13
N ILE A 91 17.42 -11.37 1.02
CA ILE A 91 17.07 -12.45 0.08
C ILE A 91 18.07 -12.64 -1.07
N LYS A 92 19.01 -11.70 -1.27
CA LYS A 92 19.82 -11.60 -2.49
C LYS A 92 20.60 -12.87 -2.88
N ASP A 93 21.03 -13.65 -1.89
CA ASP A 93 21.92 -14.81 -2.08
C ASP A 93 21.13 -16.10 -2.35
N ASP A 94 19.88 -16.20 -1.87
CA ASP A 94 19.03 -17.38 -2.02
C ASP A 94 18.02 -17.25 -3.17
N PHE A 95 17.62 -16.01 -3.50
CA PHE A 95 16.52 -15.72 -4.42
C PHE A 95 16.99 -15.04 -5.70
N GLU A 96 16.49 -15.51 -6.83
CA GLU A 96 16.34 -14.71 -8.05
C GLU A 96 15.17 -13.75 -7.88
N VAL A 97 15.46 -12.46 -7.97
CA VAL A 97 14.49 -11.38 -7.78
C VAL A 97 14.08 -10.83 -9.14
N ILE A 98 12.78 -10.91 -9.42
CA ILE A 98 12.15 -10.42 -10.64
C ILE A 98 11.13 -9.35 -10.25
N VAL A 99 11.13 -8.21 -10.94
CA VAL A 99 10.02 -7.26 -10.88
C VAL A 99 9.10 -7.50 -12.07
N TRP A 100 7.80 -7.66 -11.83
CA TRP A 100 6.78 -7.79 -12.87
C TRP A 100 5.64 -6.82 -12.62
N THR A 101 5.70 -5.68 -13.32
CA THR A 101 4.69 -4.61 -13.23
C THR A 101 3.78 -4.57 -14.45
N ALA A 102 2.54 -4.14 -14.21
CA ALA A 102 1.62 -3.72 -15.25
C ALA A 102 1.88 -2.28 -15.72
N GLY A 103 2.90 -1.57 -15.23
CA GLY A 103 3.28 -0.21 -15.64
C GLY A 103 4.11 -0.17 -16.93
N GLU A 104 4.11 0.99 -17.60
CA GLU A 104 4.86 1.20 -18.85
C GLU A 104 6.38 1.08 -18.66
N ARG A 105 7.08 0.78 -19.76
CA ARG A 105 8.52 0.51 -19.76
C ARG A 105 9.38 1.59 -19.13
N ASP A 106 9.21 2.84 -19.57
CA ASP A 106 10.11 3.92 -19.18
C ASP A 106 9.89 4.33 -17.72
N TYR A 107 8.62 4.28 -17.28
CA TYR A 107 8.24 4.40 -15.88
C TYR A 107 8.89 3.32 -14.99
N ALA A 108 8.70 2.04 -15.36
CA ALA A 108 9.21 0.92 -14.58
C ALA A 108 10.75 0.93 -14.47
N LYS A 109 11.44 1.36 -15.53
CA LYS A 109 12.91 1.52 -15.51
C LYS A 109 13.35 2.66 -14.60
N CYS A 110 12.68 3.81 -14.67
CA CYS A 110 13.01 4.93 -13.81
C CYS A 110 12.90 4.54 -12.33
N ILE A 111 11.89 3.77 -11.95
CA ILE A 111 11.77 3.27 -10.58
C ILE A 111 12.86 2.26 -10.27
N LEU A 112 13.15 1.32 -11.18
CA LEU A 112 14.16 0.30 -10.98
C LEU A 112 15.55 0.91 -10.72
N GLU A 113 15.88 2.02 -11.37
CA GLU A 113 17.13 2.77 -11.14
C GLU A 113 17.27 3.27 -9.70
N GLU A 114 16.17 3.61 -9.05
CA GLU A 114 16.15 4.11 -7.67
C GLU A 114 16.12 2.98 -6.63
N ILE A 115 15.42 1.87 -6.89
CA ILE A 115 15.29 0.75 -5.92
C ILE A 115 16.37 -0.33 -6.05
N ASN A 116 17.13 -0.38 -7.15
CA ASN A 116 18.06 -1.47 -7.48
C ASN A 116 19.55 -1.08 -7.38
N GLU A 117 19.93 -0.21 -6.44
CA GLU A 117 21.32 0.24 -6.26
C GLU A 117 22.33 -0.91 -6.08
N ASP A 118 21.93 -1.96 -5.37
CA ASP A 118 22.79 -3.11 -5.06
C ASP A 118 22.75 -4.20 -6.18
N HIS A 119 22.10 -3.91 -7.32
CA HIS A 119 21.91 -4.84 -8.46
C HIS A 119 21.29 -6.20 -8.06
N ILE A 120 20.40 -6.18 -7.07
CA ILE A 120 19.73 -7.36 -6.51
C ILE A 120 18.58 -7.84 -7.39
N ILE A 121 17.91 -6.95 -8.12
CA ILE A 121 16.85 -7.31 -9.07
C ILE A 121 17.52 -7.72 -10.38
N GLN A 122 17.34 -8.99 -10.79
CA GLN A 122 17.94 -9.54 -12.00
C GLN A 122 17.11 -9.26 -13.25
N HIS A 123 15.78 -9.24 -13.11
CA HIS A 123 14.87 -9.17 -14.25
C HIS A 123 13.75 -8.16 -14.02
N LEU A 124 13.43 -7.42 -15.08
CA LEU A 124 12.28 -6.50 -15.13
C LEU A 124 11.34 -6.91 -16.27
N VAL A 125 10.08 -7.13 -15.92
CA VAL A 125 8.95 -7.31 -16.82
C VAL A 125 8.01 -6.12 -16.63
N TYR A 126 7.71 -5.43 -17.73
CA TYR A 126 6.88 -4.22 -17.78
C TYR A 126 5.75 -4.40 -18.79
N ARG A 127 4.79 -3.47 -18.84
CA ARG A 127 3.63 -3.54 -19.75
C ARG A 127 4.06 -3.67 -21.20
N HIS A 128 3.62 -4.76 -21.81
CA HIS A 128 3.82 -5.05 -23.22
C HIS A 128 2.76 -6.08 -23.64
N GLU A 129 2.30 -6.00 -24.89
CA GLU A 129 1.38 -6.97 -25.52
C GLU A 129 1.85 -8.45 -25.46
N LYS A 130 3.12 -8.69 -25.09
CA LYS A 130 3.67 -10.04 -24.90
C LYS A 130 3.23 -10.67 -23.58
N TRP A 131 2.93 -9.85 -22.57
CA TRP A 131 2.60 -10.28 -21.20
C TRP A 131 1.12 -10.15 -20.92
N PHE A 132 0.56 -9.06 -21.41
CA PHE A 132 -0.78 -8.61 -21.08
C PHE A 132 -1.60 -8.58 -22.36
N ARG A 133 -2.85 -9.03 -22.26
CA ARG A 133 -3.85 -8.81 -23.31
C ARG A 133 -4.62 -7.55 -22.95
N GLU A 134 -5.34 -6.99 -23.92
CA GLU A 134 -6.23 -5.85 -23.65
C GLU A 134 -7.10 -6.13 -22.42
N GLU A 135 -7.00 -5.24 -21.42
CA GLU A 135 -7.74 -5.29 -20.15
C GLU A 135 -7.45 -6.50 -19.24
N ASP A 136 -6.44 -7.33 -19.54
CA ASP A 136 -6.04 -8.46 -18.70
C ASP A 136 -4.59 -8.32 -18.20
N TYR A 137 -4.46 -7.94 -16.94
CA TYR A 137 -3.19 -7.79 -16.23
C TYR A 137 -2.76 -9.07 -15.48
N THR A 138 -3.35 -10.23 -15.79
CA THR A 138 -2.96 -11.50 -15.14
C THR A 138 -1.50 -11.84 -15.41
N LYS A 139 -0.71 -11.99 -14.35
CA LYS A 139 0.71 -12.35 -14.34
C LYS A 139 0.85 -13.87 -14.16
N ASP A 140 0.92 -14.59 -15.27
CA ASP A 140 1.06 -16.05 -15.25
C ASP A 140 2.54 -16.47 -15.09
N LEU A 141 2.89 -16.93 -13.89
CA LEU A 141 4.25 -17.37 -13.53
C LEU A 141 4.75 -18.52 -14.40
N ARG A 142 3.87 -19.32 -15.02
CA ARG A 142 4.27 -20.39 -15.95
C ARG A 142 4.98 -19.83 -17.18
N GLN A 143 4.73 -18.56 -17.51
CA GLN A 143 5.40 -17.89 -18.62
C GLN A 143 6.88 -17.64 -18.31
N LEU A 144 7.30 -17.50 -17.04
CA LEU A 144 8.71 -17.22 -16.66
C LEU A 144 9.68 -18.37 -16.95
N GLY A 145 9.16 -19.58 -17.22
CA GLY A 145 9.99 -20.76 -17.41
C GLY A 145 10.72 -21.22 -16.14
N ARG A 146 10.24 -20.83 -14.96
CA ARG A 146 10.73 -21.24 -13.63
C ARG A 146 9.92 -22.40 -13.07
N ASP A 147 10.50 -23.16 -12.14
CA ASP A 147 9.78 -24.20 -11.42
C ASP A 147 8.85 -23.55 -10.38
N LEU A 148 7.54 -23.76 -10.51
CA LEU A 148 6.54 -23.21 -9.61
C LEU A 148 6.70 -23.74 -8.18
N ASN A 149 7.31 -24.91 -7.95
CA ASN A 149 7.57 -25.38 -6.58
C ASN A 149 8.57 -24.49 -5.82
N TYR A 150 9.34 -23.67 -6.55
CA TYR A 150 10.36 -22.78 -6.01
C TYR A 150 10.13 -21.31 -6.41
N THR A 151 8.92 -20.97 -6.89
CA THR A 151 8.57 -19.62 -7.34
C THR A 151 7.44 -19.04 -6.50
N LEU A 152 7.62 -17.82 -6.00
CA LEU A 152 6.63 -17.05 -5.25
C LEU A 152 6.43 -15.67 -5.88
N MET A 153 5.21 -15.12 -5.83
CA MET A 153 4.90 -13.74 -6.21
C MET A 153 4.34 -12.96 -5.03
N ILE A 154 4.72 -11.68 -4.93
CA ILE A 154 4.17 -10.70 -3.99
C ILE A 154 3.42 -9.65 -4.81
N GLU A 155 2.15 -9.45 -4.50
CA GLU A 155 1.22 -8.61 -5.26
C GLU A 155 0.20 -7.98 -4.29
N ASN A 156 -0.30 -6.79 -4.56
CA ASN A 156 -1.43 -6.17 -3.87
C ASN A 156 -2.79 -6.44 -4.57
N THR A 157 -2.83 -6.66 -5.88
CA THR A 157 -4.03 -6.83 -6.71
C THR A 157 -4.37 -8.32 -6.95
N PRO A 158 -5.49 -8.84 -6.40
CA PRO A 158 -5.86 -10.26 -6.55
C PRO A 158 -6.06 -10.72 -8.00
N ASP A 159 -6.53 -9.82 -8.88
CA ASP A 159 -6.79 -10.14 -10.28
C ASP A 159 -5.51 -10.45 -11.06
N CYS A 160 -4.38 -9.84 -10.69
CA CYS A 160 -3.08 -10.11 -11.28
C CYS A 160 -2.57 -11.53 -11.00
N VAL A 161 -3.00 -12.16 -9.89
CA VAL A 161 -2.46 -13.46 -9.45
C VAL A 161 -3.33 -14.66 -9.84
N ARG A 162 -4.44 -14.44 -10.54
CA ARG A 162 -5.47 -15.46 -10.83
C ARG A 162 -4.95 -16.73 -11.50
N ALA A 163 -3.86 -16.64 -12.26
CA ALA A 163 -3.24 -17.80 -12.91
C ALA A 163 -2.50 -18.73 -11.92
N ASN A 164 -1.96 -18.20 -10.83
CA ASN A 164 -1.12 -18.92 -9.87
C ASN A 164 -1.38 -18.47 -8.40
N PRO A 165 -2.62 -18.57 -7.89
CA PRO A 165 -2.97 -18.05 -6.56
C PRO A 165 -2.22 -18.76 -5.42
N GLN A 166 -1.93 -20.05 -5.58
CA GLN A 166 -1.18 -20.85 -4.58
C GLN A 166 0.30 -20.45 -4.46
N ASN A 167 0.83 -19.74 -5.46
CA ASN A 167 2.19 -19.25 -5.52
C ASN A 167 2.29 -17.76 -5.18
N SER A 168 1.22 -17.15 -4.65
CA SER A 168 1.14 -15.71 -4.50
C SER A 168 0.77 -15.32 -3.08
N ILE A 169 1.45 -14.28 -2.56
CA ILE A 169 1.10 -13.61 -1.32
C ILE A 169 0.47 -12.27 -1.69
N ILE A 170 -0.78 -12.08 -1.28
CA ILE A 170 -1.45 -10.79 -1.42
C ILE A 170 -1.08 -9.91 -0.23
N VAL A 171 -0.60 -8.70 -0.51
CA VAL A 171 -0.28 -7.67 0.47
C VAL A 171 -1.27 -6.51 0.39
N GLU A 172 -1.34 -5.71 1.45
CA GLU A 172 -2.10 -4.46 1.40
C GLU A 172 -1.40 -3.44 0.50
N ASP A 173 -2.21 -2.60 -0.14
CA ASP A 173 -1.76 -1.46 -0.94
C ASP A 173 -0.85 -0.55 -0.11
N PHE A 174 0.31 -0.23 -0.66
CA PHE A 174 1.22 0.74 -0.09
C PHE A 174 0.83 2.13 -0.58
N GLU A 175 0.09 2.84 0.27
CA GLU A 175 -0.41 4.18 -0.02
C GLU A 175 0.31 5.27 0.78
N VAL A 176 0.44 6.45 0.16
CA VAL A 176 0.78 7.70 0.82
C VAL A 176 -0.39 8.64 0.59
N LEU A 177 -1.18 8.90 1.63
CA LEU A 177 -2.39 9.69 1.52
C LEU A 177 -2.05 11.19 1.47
N PRO A 178 -2.81 12.02 0.75
CA PRO A 178 -2.74 13.47 0.97
C PRO A 178 -3.10 13.79 2.42
N GLU A 179 -2.40 14.74 3.03
CA GLU A 179 -2.86 15.33 4.29
C GLU A 179 -4.27 15.84 4.02
N THR A 180 -5.26 15.20 4.62
CA THR A 180 -6.55 15.84 4.75
C THR A 180 -6.28 17.08 5.59
N THR A 181 -6.36 18.26 4.99
CA THR A 181 -6.84 19.42 5.75
C THR A 181 -8.20 19.00 6.26
N GLU A 182 -8.22 18.37 7.43
CA GLU A 182 -9.31 18.61 8.35
C GLU A 182 -9.33 20.14 8.46
N GLU A 183 -10.24 20.80 7.74
CA GLU A 183 -10.83 21.99 8.33
C GLU A 183 -11.15 21.55 9.75
N GLU A 184 -10.54 22.18 10.75
CA GLU A 184 -10.94 22.01 12.13
C GLU A 184 -12.46 22.13 12.12
N GLY A 185 -13.14 20.98 12.13
CA GLY A 185 -14.56 20.92 12.11
C GLY A 185 -14.93 21.66 13.37
N SER A 186 -15.45 22.88 13.20
CA SER A 186 -16.08 23.65 14.24
C SER A 186 -17.01 22.69 14.94
N MET A 187 -16.54 22.12 16.06
CA MET A 187 -17.35 21.30 16.94
C MET A 187 -18.58 22.17 17.20
N PRO A 188 -19.80 21.75 16.83
CA PRO A 188 -20.95 22.41 17.39
C PRO A 188 -20.79 22.21 18.89
N THR A 189 -20.41 23.28 19.60
CA THR A 189 -20.44 23.29 21.05
C THR A 189 -21.89 23.01 21.41
N SER A 190 -22.20 21.75 21.70
CA SER A 190 -23.47 21.40 22.30
C SER A 190 -23.56 22.25 23.56
N PRO A 191 -24.62 23.02 23.75
CA PRO A 191 -24.73 23.84 24.94
C PRO A 191 -24.65 22.90 26.13
N VAL A 192 -23.70 23.18 27.04
CA VAL A 192 -23.61 22.50 28.32
C VAL A 192 -24.99 22.57 28.97
N PRO A 193 -25.64 21.44 29.31
CA PRO A 193 -26.91 21.49 29.99
C PRO A 193 -26.71 22.22 31.32
N THR A 194 -27.46 23.30 31.51
CA THR A 194 -27.48 24.06 32.75
C THR A 194 -27.96 23.11 33.86
N PRO A 195 -27.26 23.02 35.01
CA PRO A 195 -27.74 22.21 36.12
C PRO A 195 -29.11 22.72 36.57
N PRO A 196 -30.05 21.83 36.96
CA PRO A 196 -31.34 22.26 37.45
C PRO A 196 -31.16 23.14 38.70
N PRO A 197 -32.03 24.13 38.91
CA PRO A 197 -31.97 24.95 40.11
C PRO A 197 -32.13 24.06 41.36
N PRO A 198 -31.46 24.40 42.47
CA PRO A 198 -31.60 23.65 43.72
C PRO A 198 -33.07 23.63 44.15
N PRO A 199 -33.54 22.54 44.77
CA PRO A 199 -34.91 22.46 45.28
C PRO A 199 -35.15 23.62 46.25
N ALA A 200 -36.30 24.27 46.09
CA ALA A 200 -36.75 25.30 47.01
C ALA A 200 -36.73 24.72 48.43
N GLN A 201 -35.95 25.33 49.32
CA GLN A 201 -36.06 25.06 50.75
C GLN A 201 -37.49 25.43 51.17
N ALA A 202 -38.29 24.42 51.44
CA ALA A 202 -39.56 24.58 52.12
C ALA A 202 -39.26 25.21 53.48
N ALA A 203 -39.77 26.42 53.70
CA ALA A 203 -39.78 27.04 55.00
C ALA A 203 -40.56 26.15 55.97
N ASP A 204 -39.96 25.91 57.13
CA ASP A 204 -40.58 25.24 58.27
C ASP A 204 -41.95 25.85 58.59
N MET A 205 -43.02 25.10 58.31
CA MET A 205 -44.32 25.31 58.92
C MET A 205 -44.47 24.33 60.09
N ILE A 206 -44.49 24.92 61.27
CA ILE A 206 -44.86 24.31 62.55
C ILE A 206 -46.26 23.68 62.43
N PRO A 207 -46.49 22.41 62.83
CA PRO A 207 -47.84 21.86 62.86
C PRO A 207 -48.51 22.18 64.20
N THR A 208 -49.77 22.63 64.13
CA THR A 208 -50.73 22.51 65.23
C THR A 208 -51.73 21.42 64.87
N ALA A 209 -52.07 20.63 65.89
CA ALA A 209 -52.91 19.44 65.84
C ALA A 209 -54.33 19.73 65.37
N ASP A 210 -54.97 18.79 64.65
CA ASP A 210 -56.00 17.94 65.27
C ASP A 210 -56.44 16.79 64.34
N GLU A 211 -56.87 15.70 64.98
CA GLU A 211 -57.90 14.69 64.61
C GLU A 211 -58.21 14.36 63.12
N ALA A 212 -58.56 13.15 62.69
CA ALA A 212 -58.74 11.81 63.25
C ALA A 212 -59.23 10.93 62.08
N LYS A 213 -59.01 9.60 62.17
CA LYS A 213 -59.74 8.51 61.45
C LYS A 213 -59.54 8.47 59.91
N ASP A 214 -59.53 7.34 59.23
CA ASP A 214 -59.81 5.95 59.54
C ASP A 214 -59.28 5.08 58.39
N THR A 215 -59.02 3.82 58.70
CA THR A 215 -59.15 2.61 57.84
C THR A 215 -58.30 2.35 56.57
N ALA A 216 -57.56 1.23 56.68
CA ALA A 216 -57.58 0.03 55.82
C ALA A 216 -56.99 0.12 54.39
N ALA A 217 -55.89 -0.60 54.11
CA ALA A 217 -55.87 -1.96 53.51
C ALA A 217 -56.02 -1.89 51.97
N LEU A 218 -55.26 -2.50 51.06
CA LEU A 218 -54.49 -3.75 50.94
C LEU A 218 -53.49 -3.49 49.75
N GLN A 219 -52.28 -4.04 49.73
CA GLN A 219 -51.82 -5.15 48.86
C GLN A 219 -52.34 -5.13 47.40
N ALA A 220 -51.64 -5.54 46.35
CA ALA A 220 -50.30 -6.01 46.02
C ALA A 220 -50.46 -6.56 44.58
N SER A 221 -49.35 -6.73 43.84
CA SER A 221 -49.22 -7.67 42.68
C SER A 221 -50.07 -7.36 41.43
N SER A 222 -49.62 -7.50 40.19
CA SER A 222 -48.43 -8.09 39.56
C SER A 222 -48.30 -7.48 38.17
#